data_AF-A0AAV3U3P9-F1
#
_entry.id   AF-A0AAV3U3P9-F1
#
_cell.length_a   1.000
_cell.length_b   1.000
_cell.length_c   1.000
_cell.angle_alpha   90.00
_cell.angle_beta   90.00
_cell.angle_gamma   90.00
#
_symmetry.space_group_name_H-M   'P 1'
#
loop_
_entity.id
_entity.type
_entity.pdbx_description
1 polymer ?
#
loop_
_entity_poly.entity_id
_entity_poly.type
_entity_poly.pdbx_seq_one_letter_code
_entity_poly.pdbx_strand_id
1 'polypeptide(L)'
;MESQIDMFGRLLDDLVNDGPLAKQLEENDFQFSEARRSFAKREKMPEITEADYLRIADGLLESTIQEAFGLSRGGKPYEESRLAFEWLLYDNPFDNDYPFSYRNCCKAAGVDPDELREQLTMLKQRFT
;
A
#
# COMPACT_ATOMS: atom_id res chain seq x y z
N MET A 1 -34.86 -28.68 -45.07
CA MET A 1 -35.62 -28.13 -43.94
C MET A 1 -34.72 -28.34 -42.73
N GLU A 2 -33.82 -27.39 -42.51
CA GLU A 2 -32.70 -27.54 -41.57
C GLU A 2 -33.20 -27.32 -40.14
N SER A 3 -33.04 -28.33 -39.29
CA SER A 3 -33.29 -28.22 -37.86
C SER A 3 -32.17 -27.40 -37.23
N GLN A 4 -32.40 -26.11 -36.99
CA GLN A 4 -31.63 -25.36 -36.03
C GLN A 4 -31.81 -26.03 -34.68
N ILE A 5 -30.77 -26.72 -34.23
CA ILE A 5 -30.70 -27.29 -32.89
C ILE A 5 -30.73 -26.10 -31.93
N ASP A 6 -31.81 -25.99 -31.15
CA ASP A 6 -31.97 -25.00 -30.10
C ASP A 6 -30.96 -25.29 -28.98
N MET A 7 -29.77 -24.74 -29.18
CA MET A 7 -28.61 -24.89 -28.31
C MET A 7 -28.88 -24.31 -26.92
N PHE A 8 -29.75 -23.30 -26.85
CA PHE A 8 -30.17 -22.67 -25.59
C PHE A 8 -31.17 -23.55 -24.83
N GLY A 9 -32.10 -24.23 -25.52
CA GLY A 9 -32.99 -25.20 -24.90
C GLY A 9 -32.23 -26.33 -24.19
N ARG A 10 -31.20 -26.88 -24.84
CA ARG A 10 -30.36 -27.93 -24.23
C ARG A 10 -29.56 -27.44 -23.02
N LEU A 11 -29.07 -26.21 -23.07
CA LEU A 11 -28.36 -25.58 -21.94
C LEU A 11 -29.26 -25.39 -20.73
N LEU A 12 -30.51 -25.00 -20.93
CA LEU A 12 -31.48 -24.84 -19.84
C LEU A 12 -31.92 -26.18 -19.27
N ASP A 13 -32.14 -27.19 -20.11
CA ASP A 13 -32.45 -28.55 -19.66
C ASP A 13 -31.30 -29.16 -18.85
N ASP A 14 -30.04 -28.92 -19.25
CA ASP A 14 -28.85 -29.37 -18.52
C ASP A 14 -28.69 -28.67 -17.16
N LEU A 15 -29.20 -27.43 -17.00
CA LEU A 15 -29.17 -26.69 -15.74
C LEU A 15 -30.27 -27.16 -14.76
N VAL A 16 -31.41 -27.58 -15.30
CA VAL A 16 -32.59 -27.99 -14.50
C VAL A 16 -32.51 -29.46 -14.06
N ASN A 17 -31.80 -30.30 -14.81
CA ASN A 17 -31.74 -31.76 -14.58
C ASN A 17 -30.41 -32.26 -13.98
N ASP A 18 -29.70 -31.44 -13.20
CA ASP A 18 -28.38 -31.78 -12.60
C ASP A 18 -27.36 -32.29 -13.63
N GLY A 19 -27.39 -31.71 -14.82
CA GLY A 19 -26.47 -32.00 -15.91
C GLY A 19 -25.03 -31.57 -15.60
N PRO A 20 -24.08 -31.85 -16.50
CA PRO A 20 -22.65 -31.58 -16.27
C PRO A 20 -22.35 -30.10 -15.96
N LEU A 21 -23.17 -29.17 -16.47
CA LEU A 21 -23.03 -27.74 -16.20
C LEU A 21 -23.42 -27.34 -14.76
N ALA A 22 -24.47 -27.96 -14.20
CA ALA A 22 -24.90 -27.73 -12.82
C ALA A 22 -23.82 -28.17 -11.82
N LYS A 23 -23.19 -29.33 -12.08
CA LYS A 23 -22.08 -29.84 -11.27
C LYS A 23 -20.84 -28.94 -11.32
N GLN A 24 -20.53 -28.36 -12.48
CA GLN A 24 -19.43 -27.39 -12.62
C GLN A 24 -19.72 -26.08 -11.88
N LEU A 25 -20.97 -25.63 -11.80
CA LEU A 25 -21.35 -24.45 -11.02
C LEU A 25 -21.25 -24.72 -9.52
N GLU A 26 -21.67 -25.90 -9.05
CA GLU A 26 -21.51 -26.30 -7.65
C GLU A 26 -20.04 -26.46 -7.24
N GLU A 27 -19.19 -27.04 -8.11
CA GLU A 27 -17.74 -27.13 -7.87
C GLU A 27 -17.08 -25.74 -7.84
N ASN A 28 -17.49 -24.83 -8.71
CA ASN A 28 -17.03 -23.45 -8.69
C ASN A 28 -17.48 -22.72 -7.41
N ASP A 29 -18.74 -22.86 -7.00
CA ASP A 29 -19.25 -22.28 -5.75
C ASP A 29 -18.52 -22.83 -4.52
N PHE A 30 -18.14 -24.11 -4.53
CA PHE A 30 -17.30 -24.71 -3.50
C PHE A 30 -15.89 -24.09 -3.48
N GLN A 31 -15.23 -23.93 -4.63
CA GLN A 31 -13.94 -23.26 -4.74
C GLN A 31 -13.99 -21.78 -4.34
N PHE A 32 -15.05 -21.05 -4.72
CA PHE A 32 -15.27 -19.68 -4.28
C PHE A 32 -15.51 -19.60 -2.76
N SER A 33 -16.16 -20.60 -2.17
CA SER A 33 -16.37 -20.68 -0.72
C SER A 33 -15.07 -20.96 0.03
N GLU A 34 -14.17 -21.79 -0.49
CA GLU A 34 -12.84 -22.04 0.07
C GLU A 34 -11.90 -20.84 -0.08
N ALA A 35 -11.92 -20.17 -1.23
CA ALA A 35 -11.20 -18.92 -1.44
C ALA A 35 -11.72 -17.82 -0.49
N ARG A 36 -13.03 -17.72 -0.27
CA ARG A 36 -13.59 -16.81 0.75
C ARG A 36 -13.19 -17.18 2.18
N ARG A 37 -13.06 -18.48 2.48
CA ARG A 37 -12.55 -18.96 3.79
C ARG A 37 -11.05 -18.67 3.97
N SER A 38 -10.25 -18.68 2.91
CA SER A 38 -8.81 -18.37 3.01
C SER A 38 -8.54 -16.89 3.29
N PHE A 39 -9.35 -15.96 2.74
CA PHE A 39 -9.29 -14.54 3.13
C PHE A 39 -9.87 -14.24 4.53
N ALA A 40 -10.69 -15.15 5.07
CA ALA A 40 -11.20 -15.04 6.44
C ALA A 40 -10.19 -15.46 7.51
N LYS A 41 -9.11 -16.16 7.11
CA LYS A 41 -7.96 -16.40 7.98
C LYS A 41 -7.22 -15.07 8.15
N ARG A 42 -7.51 -14.36 9.25
CA ARG A 42 -6.67 -13.24 9.69
C ARG A 42 -5.29 -13.81 9.98
N GLU A 43 -4.38 -13.68 9.01
CA GLU A 43 -2.96 -13.83 9.31
C GLU A 43 -2.64 -12.87 10.45
N LYS A 44 -2.06 -13.40 11.53
CA LYS A 44 -1.55 -12.53 12.59
C LYS A 44 -0.47 -11.69 11.93
N MET A 45 -0.72 -10.39 11.80
CA MET A 45 0.32 -9.48 11.34
C MET A 45 1.52 -9.67 12.26
N PRO A 46 2.73 -9.83 11.69
CA PRO A 46 3.93 -9.95 12.51
C PRO A 46 4.03 -8.72 13.40
N GLU A 47 4.31 -8.94 14.68
CA GLU A 47 4.55 -7.84 15.61
C GLU A 47 5.81 -7.11 15.16
N ILE A 48 5.68 -5.81 14.90
CA ILE A 48 6.81 -4.95 14.55
C ILE A 48 7.63 -4.77 15.82
N THR A 49 8.88 -5.24 15.79
CA THR A 49 9.80 -5.02 16.90
C THR A 49 10.20 -3.55 16.99
N GLU A 50 10.69 -3.10 18.15
CA GLU A 50 11.22 -1.73 18.29
C GLU A 50 12.36 -1.47 17.31
N ALA A 51 13.23 -2.45 17.08
CA ALA A 51 14.31 -2.35 16.10
C ALA A 51 13.79 -2.19 14.67
N ASP A 52 12.71 -2.88 14.31
CA ASP A 52 12.06 -2.71 13.02
C ASP A 52 11.45 -1.32 12.87
N TYR A 53 10.79 -0.83 13.92
CA TYR A 53 10.24 0.52 13.95
C TYR A 53 11.33 1.58 13.70
N LEU A 54 12.43 1.52 14.46
CA LEU A 54 13.54 2.47 14.32
C LEU A 54 14.11 2.46 12.90
N ARG A 55 14.33 1.26 12.33
CA ARG A 55 14.82 1.10 10.95
C ARG A 55 13.86 1.67 9.91
N ILE A 56 12.56 1.45 10.08
CA ILE A 56 11.54 1.97 9.16
C ILE A 56 11.45 3.49 9.29
N ALA A 57 11.47 4.02 10.51
CA ALA A 57 11.36 5.46 10.78
C ALA A 57 12.55 6.24 10.21
N ASP A 58 13.77 5.73 10.40
CA ASP A 58 14.99 6.30 9.83
C ASP A 58 14.98 6.23 8.29
N GLY A 59 14.66 5.06 7.73
CA GLY A 59 14.56 4.88 6.29
C GLY A 59 13.47 5.74 5.63
N LEU A 60 12.35 5.98 6.32
CA LEU A 60 11.29 6.88 5.87
C LEU A 60 11.80 8.32 5.83
N LEU A 61 12.41 8.80 6.92
CA LEU A 61 12.96 10.16 7.00
C LEU A 61 13.97 10.42 5.89
N GLU A 62 14.94 9.52 5.70
CA GLU A 62 15.96 9.63 4.66
C GLU A 62 15.33 9.67 3.26
N SER A 63 14.40 8.74 2.98
CA SER A 63 13.76 8.63 1.67
C SER A 63 12.89 9.87 1.37
N THR A 64 12.16 10.39 2.35
CA THR A 64 11.34 11.59 2.17
C THR A 64 12.19 12.83 1.93
N ILE A 65 13.33 12.98 2.62
CA ILE A 65 14.28 14.06 2.33
C ILE A 65 14.82 13.92 0.90
N GLN A 66 15.23 12.73 0.49
CA GLN A 66 15.73 12.48 -0.87
C GLN A 66 14.68 12.84 -1.93
N GLU A 67 13.43 12.41 -1.75
CA GLU A 67 12.32 12.73 -2.64
C GLU A 67 11.98 14.22 -2.69
N ALA A 68 12.02 14.92 -1.55
CA ALA A 68 11.80 16.36 -1.51
C ALA A 68 12.83 17.09 -2.38
N PHE A 69 14.09 16.69 -2.34
CA PHE A 69 15.16 17.32 -3.12
C PHE A 69 15.39 16.69 -4.50
N GLY A 70 14.52 15.78 -4.97
CA GLY A 70 14.66 15.14 -6.28
C GLY A 70 15.89 14.24 -6.41
N LEU A 71 16.48 13.81 -5.29
CA LEU A 71 17.65 12.94 -5.24
C LEU A 71 17.21 11.48 -5.31
N SER A 72 17.69 10.74 -6.31
CA SER A 72 17.41 9.29 -6.42
C SER A 72 18.51 8.44 -5.82
N ARG A 73 18.11 7.32 -5.19
CA ARG A 73 18.99 6.22 -4.76
C ARG A 73 19.78 5.55 -5.91
N GLY A 74 19.54 5.89 -7.18
CA GLY A 74 20.17 5.24 -8.35
C GLY A 74 20.66 6.17 -9.45
N GLY A 75 20.85 7.47 -9.17
CA GLY A 75 21.45 8.42 -10.13
C GLY A 75 20.53 8.88 -11.28
N LYS A 76 19.25 8.50 -11.29
CA LYS A 76 18.25 9.11 -12.17
C LYS A 76 17.66 10.35 -11.48
N PRO A 77 17.61 11.53 -12.12
CA PRO A 77 16.95 12.68 -11.51
C PRO A 77 15.48 12.33 -11.23
N TYR A 78 15.05 12.53 -9.99
CA TYR A 78 13.66 12.36 -9.57
C TYR A 78 12.98 13.73 -9.56
N GLU A 79 11.68 13.79 -9.86
CA GLU A 79 10.92 15.03 -9.73
C GLU A 79 10.74 15.34 -8.24
N GLU A 80 11.01 16.57 -7.84
CA GLU A 80 10.85 17.00 -6.44
C GLU A 80 9.42 16.76 -5.97
N SER A 81 9.26 16.00 -4.89
CA SER A 81 7.93 15.68 -4.35
C SER A 81 7.44 16.81 -3.44
N ARG A 82 6.39 17.52 -3.89
CA ARG A 82 5.69 18.52 -3.06
C ARG A 82 5.12 17.91 -1.78
N LEU A 83 4.60 16.69 -1.84
CA LEU A 83 4.05 15.99 -0.67
C LEU A 83 5.14 15.66 0.35
N ALA A 84 6.34 15.31 -0.11
CA ALA A 84 7.49 15.10 0.76
C ALA A 84 7.90 16.39 1.48
N PHE A 85 7.91 17.53 0.77
CA PHE A 85 8.13 18.83 1.41
C PHE A 85 7.06 19.18 2.43
N GLU A 86 5.78 18.96 2.09
CA GLU A 86 4.69 19.26 3.00
C GLU A 86 4.80 18.44 4.29
N TRP A 87 5.18 17.16 4.18
CA TRP A 87 5.42 16.29 5.35
C TRP A 87 6.60 16.76 6.22
N LEU A 88 7.68 17.27 5.62
CA LEU A 88 8.85 17.75 6.37
C LEU A 88 8.57 19.08 7.10
N LEU A 89 7.76 19.96 6.50
CA LEU A 89 7.62 21.35 6.93
C LEU A 89 6.37 21.63 7.77
N TYR A 90 5.30 20.85 7.59
CA TYR A 90 4.04 21.09 8.30
C TYR A 90 3.79 20.03 9.35
N ASP A 91 3.60 20.47 10.59
CA ASP A 91 3.11 19.60 11.66
C ASP A 91 1.58 19.44 11.51
N ASN A 92 1.12 18.19 11.47
CA ASN A 92 -0.29 17.86 11.53
C ASN A 92 -0.72 17.78 13.01
N PRO A 93 -1.88 18.35 13.40
CA PRO A 93 -2.41 18.20 14.76
C PRO A 93 -2.54 16.75 15.25
N PHE A 94 -2.59 15.76 14.35
CA PHE A 94 -2.64 14.33 14.67
C PHE A 94 -1.26 13.63 14.70
N ASP A 95 -0.15 14.36 14.52
CA ASP A 95 1.19 13.76 14.42
C ASP A 95 1.70 13.12 15.71
N ASN A 96 1.17 13.53 16.87
CA ASN A 96 1.54 12.93 18.15
C ASN A 96 1.04 11.48 18.27
N ASP A 97 -0.09 11.16 17.63
CA ASP A 97 -0.69 9.83 17.65
C ASP A 97 -0.21 8.94 16.49
N TYR A 98 0.47 9.54 15.50
CA TYR A 98 0.96 8.82 14.33
C TYR A 98 2.41 8.33 14.52
N PRO A 99 2.68 7.02 14.49
CA PRO A 99 4.01 6.47 14.80
C PRO A 99 5.09 6.89 13.80
N PHE A 100 4.72 7.22 12.56
CA PHE A 100 5.61 7.65 11.48
C PHE A 100 5.42 9.12 11.12
N SER A 101 5.13 9.97 12.10
CA SER A 101 5.14 11.43 11.90
C SER A 101 6.57 11.95 11.80
N TYR A 102 6.74 13.12 11.18
CA TYR A 102 8.05 13.76 11.02
C TYR A 102 8.83 13.82 12.34
N ARG A 103 8.18 14.31 13.40
CA ARG A 103 8.81 14.44 14.73
C ARG A 103 9.18 13.09 15.34
N ASN A 104 8.34 12.06 15.16
CA ASN A 104 8.63 10.72 15.68
C ASN A 104 9.77 10.06 14.89
N CYS A 105 9.81 10.23 13.57
CA CYS A 105 10.92 9.79 12.75
C CYS A 105 12.24 10.51 13.09
N CYS A 106 12.22 11.82 13.34
CA CYS A 106 13.41 12.56 13.80
C CYS A 106 13.92 12.03 15.14
N LYS A 107 13.02 11.81 16.11
CA LYS A 107 13.36 11.23 17.42
C LYS A 107 13.94 9.83 17.28
N ALA A 108 13.38 8.99 16.41
CA ALA A 108 13.87 7.64 16.14
C ALA A 108 15.29 7.65 15.52
N ALA A 109 15.58 8.63 14.66
CA ALA A 109 16.90 8.86 14.08
C ALA A 109 17.89 9.57 15.02
N GLY A 110 17.42 10.05 16.19
CA GLY A 110 18.25 10.79 17.15
C GLY A 110 18.57 12.22 16.72
N VAL A 111 17.76 12.82 15.85
CA VAL A 111 17.94 14.17 15.31
C VAL A 111 16.89 15.12 15.90
N ASP A 112 17.28 16.37 16.16
CA ASP A 112 16.33 17.40 16.57
C ASP A 112 15.43 17.81 15.38
N PRO A 113 14.09 17.70 15.51
CA PRO A 113 13.18 17.98 14.40
C PRO A 113 13.16 19.45 13.99
N ASP A 114 13.34 20.37 14.93
CA ASP A 114 13.27 21.80 14.64
C ASP A 114 14.57 22.27 13.98
N GLU A 115 15.73 21.76 14.45
CA GLU A 115 17.03 21.99 13.80
C GLU A 115 17.08 21.41 12.38
N LEU A 116 16.63 20.17 12.18
CA LEU A 116 16.61 19.55 10.86
C LEU A 116 15.70 20.31 9.89
N ARG A 117 14.52 20.75 10.35
CA ARG A 117 13.59 21.54 9.53
C ARG A 117 14.23 22.87 9.10
N GLU A 118 14.94 23.54 10.00
CA GLU A 118 15.66 24.78 9.69
C GLU A 118 16.73 24.54 8.62
N GLN A 119 17.55 23.50 8.77
CA GLN A 119 18.59 23.12 7.81
C GLN A 119 18.00 22.81 6.43
N LEU A 120 16.91 22.04 6.36
CA LEU A 120 16.23 21.70 5.11
C LEU A 120 15.64 22.96 4.44
N THR A 121 15.08 23.88 5.22
CA THR A 121 14.55 25.15 4.71
C THR A 121 15.66 26.02 4.13
N MET A 122 16.79 26.14 4.82
CA MET A 122 17.97 26.87 4.33
C MET A 122 18.54 26.25 3.05
N LEU A 123 18.62 24.91 2.99
CA LEU A 123 19.06 24.20 1.79
C LEU A 123 18.13 24.51 0.61
N LYS A 124 16.80 24.44 0.80
CA LYS A 124 15.85 24.73 -0.28
C LYS A 124 15.98 26.16 -0.80
N GLN A 125 16.15 27.14 0.08
CA GLN A 125 16.36 28.53 -0.30
C GLN A 125 17.65 28.75 -1.11
N ARG A 126 18.67 27.90 -0.92
CA ARG A 126 19.94 27.98 -1.65
C ARG A 126 19.87 27.41 -3.07
N PHE A 127 18.97 26.43 -3.29
CA PHE A 127 18.81 25.75 -4.58
C PHE A 127 17.65 26.30 -5.42
N THR A 128 16.88 27.26 -4.91
CA THR A 128 15.82 27.99 -5.63
C THR A 128 16.34 29.33 -6.12
#